data_AF-H8H1A4-F1
#
_entry.id   AF-H8H1A4-F1
#
_cell.length_a   1.000
_cell.length_b   1.000
_cell.length_c   1.000
_cell.angle_alpha   90.00
_cell.angle_beta   90.00
_cell.angle_gamma   90.00
#
_symmetry.space_group_name_H-M   'P 1'
#
loop_
_entity.id
_entity.type
_entity.pdbx_description
1 polymer ?
#
loop_
_entity_poly.entity_id
_entity_poly.type
_entity_poly.pdbx_seq_one_letter_code
_entity_poly.pdbx_strand_id
1 'polypeptide(L)'
;MKKPFPMQVSQTAIPTRTLALEQLRKAAAPGSALLRRLKRLSRLIAHGRVVKLHGHPNRIAAMEHALLTMAQKLVAETPVMQTIGIRDVLDHLTDQPLLVTLCRPDGWPISAYAFRKADADARTILVTCEDGKTRPFEPDALLALFTTTFLLRVRLAAPAEALPQAA
;
A
#
# COMPACT_ATOMS: atom_id res chain seq x y z
N MET A 1 -41.78 4.89 -7.32
CA MET A 1 -41.96 5.24 -5.89
C MET A 1 -40.91 4.51 -5.07
N LYS A 2 -39.95 5.23 -4.45
CA LYS A 2 -38.89 4.62 -3.62
C LYS A 2 -39.48 4.29 -2.25
N LYS A 3 -39.57 3.01 -1.90
CA LYS A 3 -39.99 2.58 -0.55
C LYS A 3 -38.97 3.11 0.47
N PRO A 4 -39.39 3.77 1.57
CA PRO A 4 -38.47 4.18 2.63
C PRO A 4 -37.84 2.92 3.23
N PHE A 5 -36.50 2.88 3.30
CA PHE A 5 -35.80 1.81 3.99
C PHE A 5 -36.20 1.84 5.47
N PRO A 6 -36.79 0.77 6.02
CA PRO A 6 -37.14 0.74 7.43
C PRO A 6 -35.85 0.82 8.25
N MET A 7 -35.69 1.91 9.00
CA MET A 7 -34.55 2.14 9.86
C MET A 7 -34.68 1.24 11.09
N GLN A 8 -34.03 0.07 11.08
CA GLN A 8 -33.95 -0.78 12.27
C GLN A 8 -33.13 -0.07 13.35
N VAL A 9 -33.80 0.42 14.38
CA VAL A 9 -33.16 1.03 15.55
C VAL A 9 -32.64 -0.11 16.42
N SER A 10 -31.33 -0.36 16.33
CA SER A 10 -30.65 -1.31 17.20
C SER A 10 -30.77 -0.88 18.67
N GLN A 11 -31.25 -1.76 19.54
CA GLN A 11 -31.44 -1.53 20.99
C GLN A 11 -30.13 -1.36 21.77
N THR A 12 -28.99 -1.63 21.14
CA THR A 12 -27.67 -1.42 21.77
C THR A 12 -27.41 0.07 22.01
N ALA A 13 -26.66 0.41 23.06
CA ALA A 13 -26.24 1.79 23.28
C ALA A 13 -25.45 2.33 22.06
N ILE A 14 -25.59 3.63 21.77
CA ILE A 14 -24.78 4.29 20.75
C ILE A 14 -23.33 4.29 21.24
N PRO A 15 -22.40 3.64 20.54
CA PRO A 15 -21.01 3.58 20.99
C PRO A 15 -20.38 4.96 20.91
N THR A 16 -19.52 5.27 21.87
CA THR A 16 -18.63 6.44 21.78
C THR A 16 -17.62 6.23 20.64
N ARG A 17 -17.01 7.32 20.15
CA ARG A 17 -15.98 7.27 19.10
C ARG A 17 -14.82 6.32 19.43
N THR A 18 -14.36 6.35 20.69
CA THR A 18 -13.30 5.48 21.20
C THR A 18 -13.74 4.02 21.25
N LEU A 19 -14.95 3.75 21.75
CA LEU A 19 -15.47 2.39 21.84
C LEU A 19 -15.72 1.77 20.44
N ALA A 20 -16.17 2.57 19.47
CA ALA A 20 -16.31 2.14 18.09
C ALA A 20 -14.96 1.75 17.45
N LEU A 21 -13.90 2.52 17.73
CA LEU A 21 -12.53 2.23 17.27
C LEU A 21 -12.00 0.92 17.88
N GLU A 22 -12.19 0.72 19.18
CA GLU A 22 -11.77 -0.51 19.86
C GLU A 22 -12.53 -1.74 19.36
N GLN A 23 -13.84 -1.63 19.17
CA GLN A 23 -14.66 -2.70 18.59
C GLN A 23 -14.21 -3.05 17.18
N LEU A 24 -13.91 -2.05 16.35
CA LEU A 24 -13.35 -2.25 15.01
C LEU A 24 -11.99 -2.95 15.05
N ARG A 25 -11.08 -2.51 15.93
CA ARG A 25 -9.76 -3.15 16.10
C ARG A 25 -9.89 -4.61 16.53
N LYS A 26 -10.77 -4.89 17.49
CA LYS A 26 -11.02 -6.24 18.00
C LYS A 26 -11.62 -7.15 16.92
N ALA A 27 -12.57 -6.64 16.14
CA ALA A 27 -13.18 -7.38 15.04
C ALA A 27 -12.20 -7.59 13.86
N ALA A 28 -11.27 -6.65 13.66
CA ALA A 28 -10.25 -6.69 12.62
C ALA A 28 -9.00 -7.50 13.02
N ALA A 29 -9.21 -8.70 13.60
CA ALA A 29 -8.11 -9.58 13.98
C ALA A 29 -7.20 -9.92 12.77
N PRO A 30 -5.88 -10.16 12.99
CA PRO A 30 -4.96 -10.56 11.93
C PRO A 30 -5.50 -11.74 11.11
N GLY A 31 -5.46 -11.64 9.78
CA GLY A 31 -5.96 -12.68 8.86
C GLY A 31 -7.47 -12.65 8.57
N SER A 32 -8.27 -11.91 9.36
CA SER A 32 -9.73 -11.85 9.17
C SER A 32 -10.12 -11.25 7.81
N ALA A 33 -11.23 -11.74 7.24
CA ALA A 33 -11.82 -11.16 6.04
C ALA A 33 -12.25 -9.70 6.27
N LEU A 34 -12.65 -9.37 7.50
CA LEU A 34 -13.01 -8.01 7.90
C LEU A 34 -11.80 -7.07 7.82
N LEU A 35 -10.63 -7.48 8.31
CA LEU A 35 -9.40 -6.69 8.20
C LEU A 35 -9.04 -6.40 6.74
N ARG A 36 -9.17 -7.37 5.84
CA ARG A 36 -8.92 -7.16 4.40
C ARG A 36 -9.89 -6.14 3.79
N ARG A 37 -11.18 -6.22 4.14
CA ARG A 37 -12.21 -5.26 3.70
C ARG A 37 -11.95 -3.86 4.26
N LEU A 38 -11.58 -3.74 5.53
CA LEU A 38 -11.22 -2.48 6.16
C LEU A 38 -9.99 -1.87 5.51
N LYS A 39 -8.93 -2.65 5.25
CA LYS A 39 -7.74 -2.19 4.51
C LYS A 39 -8.10 -1.64 3.13
N ARG A 40 -9.00 -2.30 2.40
CA ARG A 40 -9.48 -1.81 1.09
C ARG A 40 -10.27 -0.52 1.23
N LEU A 41 -11.17 -0.44 2.21
CA LEU A 41 -11.99 0.75 2.48
C LEU A 41 -11.13 1.95 2.87
N SER A 42 -10.16 1.74 3.76
CA SER A 42 -9.18 2.74 4.18
C SER A 42 -8.38 3.31 3.00
N ARG A 43 -7.95 2.47 2.05
CA ARG A 43 -7.29 2.95 0.81
C ARG A 43 -8.23 3.80 -0.04
N LEU A 44 -9.49 3.39 -0.19
CA LEU A 44 -10.48 4.17 -0.95
C LEU A 44 -10.69 5.55 -0.33
N ILE A 45 -10.85 5.61 0.99
CA ILE A 45 -11.00 6.87 1.75
C ILE A 45 -9.75 7.74 1.57
N ALA A 46 -8.55 7.16 1.67
CA ALA A 46 -7.29 7.87 1.47
C ALA A 46 -7.16 8.51 0.07
N HIS A 47 -7.67 7.84 -0.96
CA HIS A 47 -7.70 8.38 -2.32
C HIS A 47 -8.91 9.30 -2.60
N GLY A 48 -9.57 9.82 -1.55
CA GLY A 48 -10.68 10.75 -1.66
C GLY A 48 -11.96 10.13 -2.24
N ARG A 49 -12.09 8.80 -2.25
CA ARG A 49 -13.32 8.13 -2.72
C ARG A 49 -14.40 8.22 -1.65
N VAL A 50 -15.59 8.60 -2.09
CA VAL A 50 -16.76 8.77 -1.22
C VAL A 50 -17.28 7.42 -0.72
N VAL A 51 -17.38 7.27 0.59
CA VAL A 51 -17.99 6.11 1.25
C VAL A 51 -19.32 6.53 1.85
N LYS A 52 -20.41 5.86 1.44
CA LYS A 52 -21.75 6.11 2.00
C LYS A 52 -22.03 5.13 3.13
N LEU A 53 -22.14 5.64 4.35
CA LEU A 53 -22.57 4.88 5.52
C LEU A 53 -24.08 5.04 5.70
N HIS A 54 -24.75 3.95 6.07
CA HIS A 54 -26.20 3.93 6.32
C HIS A 54 -26.44 3.46 7.74
N GLY A 55 -27.41 4.08 8.44
CA GLY A 55 -27.72 3.79 9.83
C GLY A 55 -28.05 5.03 10.65
N HIS A 56 -28.09 4.86 11.97
CA HIS A 56 -28.38 5.96 12.91
C HIS A 56 -27.29 7.04 12.85
N PRO A 57 -27.61 8.34 12.76
CA PRO A 57 -26.63 9.43 12.55
C PRO A 57 -25.46 9.39 13.54
N ASN A 58 -25.74 9.22 14.83
CA ASN A 58 -24.68 9.19 15.85
C ASN A 58 -23.78 7.95 15.76
N ARG A 59 -24.31 6.81 15.29
CA ARG A 59 -23.52 5.60 15.04
C ARG A 59 -22.67 5.75 13.79
N ILE A 60 -23.21 6.42 12.76
CA ILE A 60 -22.46 6.78 11.56
C ILE A 60 -21.29 7.67 11.93
N ALA A 61 -21.49 8.75 12.69
CA ALA A 61 -20.42 9.67 13.08
C ALA A 61 -19.32 8.98 13.89
N ALA A 62 -19.68 8.07 14.80
CA ALA A 62 -18.70 7.27 15.56
C ALA A 62 -17.92 6.30 14.67
N MET A 63 -18.61 5.61 13.75
CA MET A 63 -18.01 4.66 12.80
C MET A 63 -17.13 5.37 11.76
N GLU A 64 -17.57 6.51 11.23
CA GLU A 64 -16.83 7.34 10.29
C GLU A 64 -15.52 7.82 10.90
N HIS A 65 -15.56 8.33 12.14
CA HIS A 65 -14.36 8.70 12.86
C HIS A 65 -13.40 7.51 13.02
N ALA A 66 -13.89 6.35 13.46
CA ALA A 66 -13.06 5.16 13.63
C ALA A 66 -12.45 4.66 12.32
N LEU A 67 -13.21 4.69 11.22
CA LEU A 67 -12.73 4.35 9.88
C LEU A 67 -11.67 5.34 9.38
N LEU A 68 -11.86 6.64 9.59
CA LEU A 68 -10.88 7.67 9.24
C LEU A 68 -9.59 7.53 10.03
N THR A 69 -9.65 7.30 11.34
CA THR A 69 -8.46 7.07 12.17
C THR A 69 -7.71 5.80 11.78
N MET A 70 -8.43 4.70 11.48
CA MET A 70 -7.80 3.49 10.94
C MET A 70 -7.21 3.73 9.55
N ALA A 71 -7.88 4.53 8.70
CA ALA A 71 -7.40 4.86 7.38
C ALA A 71 -6.11 5.69 7.44
N GLN A 72 -6.03 6.70 8.30
CA GLN A 72 -4.81 7.49 8.51
C GLN A 72 -3.64 6.62 8.97
N LYS A 73 -3.87 5.74 9.95
CA LYS A 73 -2.85 4.77 10.39
C LYS A 73 -2.42 3.85 9.25
N LEU A 74 -3.38 3.31 8.51
CA LEU A 74 -3.08 2.43 7.39
C LEU A 74 -2.39 3.16 6.25
N VAL A 75 -2.71 4.42 5.95
CA VAL A 75 -2.01 5.25 4.96
C VAL A 75 -0.56 5.46 5.37
N ALA A 76 -0.31 5.76 6.65
CA ALA A 76 1.05 5.87 7.17
C ALA A 76 1.83 4.54 7.07
N GLU A 77 1.15 3.40 7.20
CA GLU A 77 1.71 2.05 7.01
C GLU A 77 1.64 1.55 5.55
N THR A 78 1.00 2.31 4.65
CA THR A 78 0.85 1.90 3.24
C THR A 78 2.11 2.37 2.54
N PRO A 79 2.89 1.45 1.96
CA PRO A 79 4.06 1.81 1.19
C PRO A 79 3.67 2.77 0.07
N VAL A 80 4.37 3.89 -0.04
CA VAL A 80 4.20 4.78 -1.18
C VAL A 80 4.83 4.07 -2.38
N MET A 81 3.99 3.62 -3.31
CA MET A 81 4.43 3.00 -4.54
C MET A 81 4.80 4.10 -5.54
N GLN A 82 6.07 4.49 -5.54
CA GLN A 82 6.59 5.51 -6.47
C GLN A 82 7.04 4.87 -7.78
N THR A 83 6.73 5.54 -8.88
CA THR A 83 7.31 5.21 -10.18
C THR A 83 8.65 5.93 -10.26
N ILE A 84 9.74 5.19 -10.47
CA ILE A 84 11.09 5.73 -10.54
C ILE A 84 11.86 5.12 -11.71
N GLY A 85 12.88 5.83 -12.20
CA GLY A 85 13.77 5.31 -13.23
C GLY A 85 14.69 4.24 -12.64
N ILE A 86 15.17 3.30 -13.48
CA ILE A 86 16.11 2.29 -13.01
C ILE A 86 17.41 2.91 -12.48
N ARG A 87 17.83 4.07 -13.01
CA ARG A 87 19.00 4.82 -12.50
C ARG A 87 18.79 5.22 -11.04
N ASP A 88 17.64 5.81 -10.73
CA ASP A 88 17.31 6.22 -9.37
C ASP A 88 17.25 5.02 -8.41
N VAL A 89 16.74 3.87 -8.88
CA VAL A 89 16.76 2.60 -8.12
C VAL A 89 18.19 2.20 -7.76
N LEU A 90 19.11 2.27 -8.73
CA LEU A 90 20.50 1.87 -8.55
C LEU A 90 21.26 2.82 -7.62
N ASP A 91 21.02 4.12 -7.75
CA ASP A 91 21.69 5.14 -6.94
C ASP A 91 21.35 5.02 -5.44
N HIS A 92 20.17 4.48 -5.11
CA HIS A 92 19.69 4.33 -3.73
C HIS A 92 19.72 2.88 -3.24
N LEU A 93 20.34 1.97 -4.00
CA LEU A 93 20.40 0.58 -3.62
C LEU A 93 21.40 0.36 -2.48
N THR A 94 20.97 -0.34 -1.44
CA THR A 94 21.80 -0.76 -0.30
C THR A 94 21.92 -2.29 -0.27
N ASP A 95 22.55 -2.82 0.77
CA ASP A 95 22.60 -4.26 1.08
C ASP A 95 21.21 -4.81 1.50
N GLN A 96 20.28 -3.92 1.86
CA GLN A 96 18.90 -4.28 2.17
C GLN A 96 18.08 -4.54 0.89
N PRO A 97 17.18 -5.54 0.90
CA PRO A 97 16.36 -5.88 -0.25
C PRO A 97 15.29 -4.81 -0.53
N LEU A 98 15.42 -4.19 -1.69
CA LEU A 98 14.45 -3.26 -2.25
C LEU A 98 13.47 -4.00 -3.17
N LEU A 99 12.18 -3.96 -2.84
CA LEU A 99 11.14 -4.60 -3.65
C LEU A 99 10.74 -3.71 -4.83
N VAL A 100 10.95 -4.23 -6.04
CA VAL A 100 10.69 -3.54 -7.29
C VAL A 100 9.65 -4.32 -8.08
N THR A 101 8.58 -3.65 -8.50
CA THR A 101 7.53 -4.21 -9.36
C THR A 101 7.65 -3.63 -10.75
N LEU A 102 7.76 -4.48 -11.76
CA LEU A 102 7.69 -4.09 -13.15
C LEU A 102 6.24 -3.92 -13.55
N CYS A 103 5.88 -2.76 -14.10
CA CYS A 103 4.53 -2.43 -14.53
C CYS A 103 4.49 -2.07 -16.02
N ARG A 104 3.36 -2.35 -16.66
CA ARG A 104 3.03 -1.82 -17.99
C ARG A 104 2.78 -0.30 -17.94
N PRO A 105 2.78 0.42 -19.09
CA PRO A 105 2.40 1.84 -19.14
C PRO A 105 1.03 2.17 -18.54
N ASP A 106 0.09 1.22 -18.61
CA ASP A 106 -1.26 1.34 -18.03
C ASP A 106 -1.29 1.16 -16.50
N GLY A 107 -0.13 0.91 -15.87
CA GLY A 107 0.03 0.75 -14.44
C GLY A 107 -0.22 -0.66 -13.91
N TRP A 108 -0.53 -1.64 -14.78
CA TRP A 108 -0.72 -3.03 -14.35
C TRP A 108 0.62 -3.70 -13.97
N PRO A 109 0.70 -4.37 -12.80
CA PRO A 109 1.90 -5.11 -12.42
C PRO A 109 2.09 -6.36 -13.29
N ILE A 110 3.33 -6.61 -13.70
CA ILE A 110 3.74 -7.74 -14.52
C ILE A 110 4.49 -8.76 -13.66
N SER A 111 5.55 -8.31 -12.99
CA SER A 111 6.44 -9.17 -12.22
C SER A 111 7.05 -8.39 -11.05
N ALA A 112 7.45 -9.11 -10.01
CA ALA A 112 8.07 -8.55 -8.82
C ALA A 112 9.48 -9.12 -8.62
N TYR A 113 10.40 -8.26 -8.24
CA TYR A 113 11.80 -8.56 -7.98
C TYR A 113 12.25 -7.96 -6.65
N ALA A 114 13.31 -8.50 -6.08
CA ALA A 114 14.02 -7.87 -4.97
C ALA A 114 15.44 -7.57 -5.40
N PHE A 115 15.85 -6.30 -5.34
CA PHE A 115 17.19 -5.83 -5.68
C PHE A 115 17.95 -5.51 -4.39
N ARG A 116 19.22 -5.88 -4.32
CA ARG A 116 20.15 -5.44 -3.27
C ARG A 116 21.57 -5.45 -3.80
N LYS A 117 22.48 -4.70 -3.19
CA LYS A 117 23.91 -4.90 -3.41
C LYS A 117 24.37 -6.19 -2.73
N ALA A 118 25.42 -6.82 -3.27
CA ALA A 118 26.00 -8.02 -2.66
C ALA A 118 26.62 -7.74 -1.28
N ASP A 119 27.27 -6.58 -1.15
CA ASP A 119 27.69 -5.93 0.10
C ASP A 119 27.60 -4.40 -0.08
N ALA A 120 27.93 -3.60 0.95
CA ALA A 120 27.75 -2.14 0.89
C ALA A 120 28.57 -1.45 -0.21
N ASP A 121 29.74 -2.00 -0.53
CA ASP A 121 30.72 -1.42 -1.47
C ASP A 121 30.73 -2.13 -2.84
N ALA A 122 29.97 -3.22 -2.99
CA ALA A 122 29.93 -4.03 -4.21
C ALA A 122 29.25 -3.26 -5.33
N ARG A 123 29.88 -3.35 -6.50
CA ARG A 123 29.27 -2.95 -7.78
C ARG A 123 28.20 -3.95 -8.23
N THR A 124 28.30 -5.21 -7.80
CA THR A 124 27.38 -6.28 -8.18
C THR A 124 26.05 -6.17 -7.45
N ILE A 125 24.97 -6.20 -8.23
CA ILE A 125 23.59 -6.17 -7.76
C ILE A 125 23.03 -7.59 -7.79
N LEU A 126 22.50 -8.03 -6.67
CA LEU A 126 21.78 -9.28 -6.55
C LEU A 126 20.30 -9.05 -6.80
N VAL A 127 19.75 -9.72 -7.81
CA VAL A 127 18.34 -9.66 -8.17
C VAL A 127 17.70 -11.00 -7.87
N THR A 128 16.81 -11.02 -6.88
CA THR A 128 15.94 -12.18 -6.62
C THR A 128 14.72 -12.09 -7.54
N CYS A 129 14.60 -13.08 -8.41
CA CYS A 129 13.54 -13.21 -9.39
C CYS A 129 12.31 -13.93 -8.81
N GLU A 130 11.21 -13.91 -9.55
CA GLU A 130 9.95 -14.55 -9.16
C GLU A 130 10.06 -16.08 -9.07
N ASP A 131 11.04 -16.68 -9.77
CA ASP A 131 11.39 -18.11 -9.66
C ASP A 131 12.12 -18.46 -8.35
N GLY A 132 12.32 -17.48 -7.46
CA GLY A 132 13.04 -17.61 -6.19
C GLY A 132 14.56 -17.66 -6.34
N LYS A 133 15.10 -17.56 -7.56
CA LYS A 133 16.55 -17.58 -7.78
C LYS A 133 17.11 -16.17 -7.72
N THR A 134 18.23 -16.03 -7.03
CA THR A 134 19.02 -14.81 -7.02
C THR A 134 20.09 -14.87 -8.10
N ARG A 135 20.17 -13.84 -8.94
CA ARG A 135 21.13 -13.73 -10.03
C ARG A 135 21.95 -12.45 -9.87
N PRO A 136 23.28 -12.50 -10.05
CA PRO A 136 24.12 -11.32 -10.02
C PRO A 136 24.03 -10.58 -11.35
N PHE A 137 23.97 -9.26 -11.28
CA PHE A 137 24.00 -8.35 -12.42
C PHE A 137 24.97 -7.20 -12.17
N GLU A 138 25.66 -6.79 -13.23
CA GLU A 138 26.35 -5.51 -13.24
C GLU A 138 25.33 -4.36 -13.44
N PRO A 139 25.59 -3.16 -12.88
CA PRO A 139 24.68 -2.02 -13.00
C PRO A 139 24.35 -1.67 -14.45
N ASP A 140 25.36 -1.67 -15.31
CA ASP A 140 25.21 -1.34 -16.73
C ASP A 140 24.37 -2.38 -17.49
N ALA A 141 24.52 -3.66 -17.13
CA ALA A 141 23.71 -4.74 -17.69
C ALA A 141 22.25 -4.62 -17.25
N LEU A 142 22.02 -4.26 -15.98
CA LEU A 142 20.68 -4.03 -15.46
C LEU A 142 20.03 -2.82 -16.15
N LEU A 143 20.76 -1.71 -16.28
CA LEU A 143 20.30 -0.51 -16.99
C LEU A 143 19.88 -0.84 -18.43
N ALA A 144 20.66 -1.64 -19.15
CA ALA A 144 20.36 -2.04 -20.51
C ALA A 144 19.05 -2.85 -20.62
N LEU A 145 18.73 -3.69 -19.63
CA LEU A 145 17.49 -4.48 -19.59
C LEU A 145 16.24 -3.64 -19.40
N PHE A 146 16.34 -2.47 -18.77
CA PHE A 146 15.23 -1.58 -18.45
C PHE A 146 15.11 -0.38 -19.40
N THR A 147 15.61 -0.51 -20.62
CA THR A 147 15.63 0.56 -21.65
C THR A 147 14.28 0.83 -22.34
N THR A 148 13.21 0.10 -22.06
CA THR A 148 11.96 0.18 -22.83
C THR A 148 10.68 0.10 -21.99
N THR A 149 9.65 0.86 -22.42
CA THR A 149 8.17 0.82 -22.19
C THR A 149 7.57 0.45 -20.84
N PHE A 150 8.33 -0.01 -19.86
CA PHE A 150 7.82 -0.48 -18.59
C PHE A 150 8.14 0.53 -17.50
N LEU A 151 7.22 0.67 -16.55
CA LEU A 151 7.37 1.52 -15.38
C LEU A 151 7.88 0.68 -14.22
N LEU A 152 8.92 1.13 -13.53
CA LEU A 152 9.36 0.50 -12.29
C LEU A 152 8.66 1.15 -11.11
N ARG A 153 7.93 0.35 -10.33
CA ARG A 153 7.31 0.81 -9.09
C ARG A 153 8.03 0.21 -7.90
N VAL A 154 8.55 1.08 -7.04
CA VAL A 154 9.27 0.65 -5.85
C VAL A 154 8.42 0.83 -4.60
N ARG A 155 8.48 -0.19 -3.74
CA ARG A 155 7.78 -0.19 -2.45
C ARG A 155 8.69 0.46 -1.40
N LEU A 156 8.45 1.73 -1.10
CA LEU A 156 9.19 2.43 -0.04
C LEU A 156 8.62 2.07 1.35
N ALA A 157 9.50 1.80 2.31
CA ALA A 157 9.10 1.35 3.64
C ALA A 157 8.42 2.46 4.45
N ALA A 158 8.74 3.72 4.19
CA ALA A 158 8.10 4.88 4.80
C ALA A 158 7.79 5.99 3.77
N PRO A 159 6.70 6.76 3.96
CA PRO A 159 6.38 7.91 3.11
C PRO A 159 7.43 9.03 3.12
N ALA A 160 8.32 9.06 4.12
CA ALA A 160 9.42 10.02 4.23
C ALA A 160 10.68 9.62 3.44
N GLU A 161 10.80 8.36 3.01
CA GLU A 161 11.89 7.88 2.15
C GLU A 161 11.53 8.06 0.67
N ALA A 162 10.95 9.20 0.31
CA ALA A 162 10.69 9.50 -1.09
C ALA A 162 12.04 9.51 -1.83
N LEU A 163 12.23 8.54 -2.72
CA LEU A 163 13.34 8.57 -3.65
C LEU A 163 13.16 9.82 -4.52
N PRO A 164 14.24 10.57 -4.81
CA PRO A 164 14.16 11.74 -5.66
C PRO A 164 13.55 11.32 -7.00
N GLN A 165 12.48 12.00 -7.39
CA GLN A 165 11.89 11.81 -8.71
C GLN A 165 12.84 12.42 -9.73
N ALA A 166 13.31 11.62 -10.69
CA ALA A 166 13.95 12.17 -11.88
C ALA A 166 12.96 13.13 -12.58
N ALA A 167 13.43 14.36 -12.81
CA ALA A 167 12.71 15.43 -13.48
C ALA A 167 12.45 15.12 -14.97
#